data_AF-A0A1G2MUK6-F1
#
_entry.id   AF-A0A1G2MUK6-F1
#
_cell.length_a   1.000
_cell.length_b   1.000
_cell.length_c   1.000
_cell.angle_alpha   90.00
_cell.angle_beta   90.00
_cell.angle_gamma   90.00
#
_symmetry.space_group_name_H-M   'P 1'
#
loop_
_entity.id
_entity.type
_entity.pdbx_description
1 polymer ?
#
loop_
_entity_poly.entity_id
_entity_poly.type
_entity_poly.pdbx_seq_one_letter_code
_entity_poly.pdbx_strand_id
1 'polypeptide(L)'
;MRMESKNTILSIIGAVVLIGIVILIIFKGGYMGGNNPEPVYCAMDAKLCPDGSYVGRVPPSCAFAACPGESGNSSQPQEISIESQIGKEVRGLGVTILPQAVLEDSRCPIDVECIQAGTVRVRTFLTSGLGQATQVFTLGELITTEAEIIELVGVLPVAKSGKKIDPADYRFTFKITKRSASSTYPFDVKG
;
A
#
# COMPACT_ATOMS: atom_id res chain seq x y z
N MET A 1 -78.57 -37.65 10.86
CA MET A 1 -77.25 -37.13 11.27
C MET A 1 -76.18 -37.80 10.42
N ARG A 2 -75.76 -37.11 9.36
CA ARG A 2 -74.86 -37.57 8.29
C ARG A 2 -74.08 -36.32 7.89
N MET A 3 -72.87 -36.13 8.41
CA MET A 3 -71.86 -35.14 7.95
C MET A 3 -70.68 -35.06 8.95
N GLU A 4 -70.01 -36.18 9.28
CA GLU A 4 -68.77 -36.16 10.11
C GLU A 4 -67.61 -36.96 9.46
N SER A 5 -67.90 -37.99 8.65
CA SER A 5 -66.87 -38.85 8.02
C SER A 5 -66.36 -38.34 6.65
N LYS A 6 -67.15 -37.57 5.91
CA LYS A 6 -66.75 -37.14 4.54
C LYS A 6 -65.70 -36.03 4.54
N ASN A 7 -65.75 -35.13 5.51
CA ASN A 7 -64.81 -34.00 5.62
C ASN A 7 -63.42 -34.44 6.13
N THR A 8 -63.38 -35.46 7.00
CA THR A 8 -62.12 -36.07 7.47
C THR A 8 -61.42 -36.84 6.37
N ILE A 9 -62.16 -37.60 5.55
CA ILE A 9 -61.59 -38.31 4.38
C ILE A 9 -61.05 -37.32 3.34
N LEU A 10 -61.78 -36.22 3.05
CA LEU A 10 -61.30 -35.18 2.12
C LEU A 10 -60.01 -34.52 2.61
N SER A 11 -59.90 -34.28 3.92
CA SER A 11 -58.70 -33.68 4.54
C SER A 11 -57.48 -34.60 4.45
N ILE A 12 -57.66 -35.91 4.67
CA ILE A 12 -56.56 -36.89 4.55
C ILE A 12 -56.10 -37.02 3.10
N ILE A 13 -57.01 -37.08 2.14
CA ILE A 13 -56.67 -37.13 0.71
C ILE A 13 -55.90 -35.86 0.31
N GLY A 14 -56.38 -34.69 0.76
CA GLY A 14 -55.68 -33.41 0.56
C GLY A 14 -54.26 -33.43 1.12
N ALA A 15 -54.07 -33.91 2.35
CA ALA A 15 -52.76 -33.99 2.98
C ALA A 15 -51.81 -34.96 2.25
N VAL A 16 -52.29 -36.13 1.82
CA VAL A 16 -51.47 -37.10 1.07
C VAL A 16 -51.05 -36.55 -0.30
N VAL A 17 -51.95 -35.85 -0.99
CA VAL A 17 -51.63 -35.19 -2.27
C VAL A 17 -50.62 -34.06 -2.08
N LEU A 18 -50.76 -33.24 -1.03
CA LEU A 18 -49.82 -32.18 -0.70
C LEU A 18 -48.43 -32.73 -0.36
N ILE A 19 -48.37 -33.79 0.45
CA ILE A 19 -47.13 -34.48 0.80
C ILE A 19 -46.49 -35.08 -0.46
N GLY A 20 -47.27 -35.71 -1.35
CA GLY A 20 -46.77 -36.25 -2.61
C GLY A 20 -46.21 -35.17 -3.55
N ILE A 21 -46.86 -34.01 -3.63
CA ILE A 21 -46.38 -32.86 -4.42
C ILE A 21 -45.10 -32.28 -3.81
N VAL A 22 -45.03 -32.13 -2.48
CA VAL A 22 -43.82 -31.65 -1.79
C VAL A 22 -42.66 -32.63 -1.98
N ILE A 23 -42.91 -33.94 -1.89
CA ILE A 23 -41.90 -34.97 -2.17
C ILE A 23 -41.45 -34.88 -3.63
N LEU A 24 -42.36 -34.69 -4.60
CA LEU A 24 -42.00 -34.50 -6.01
C LEU A 24 -41.16 -33.24 -6.25
N ILE A 25 -41.45 -32.14 -5.55
CA ILE A 25 -40.67 -30.90 -5.63
C ILE A 25 -39.28 -31.11 -5.03
N ILE A 26 -39.16 -31.82 -3.91
CA ILE A 26 -37.87 -32.15 -3.28
C ILE A 26 -37.07 -33.12 -4.17
N PHE A 27 -37.71 -34.15 -4.75
CA PHE A 27 -37.05 -35.11 -5.63
C PHE A 27 -36.61 -34.51 -6.98
N LYS A 28 -37.37 -33.55 -7.54
CA LYS A 28 -36.94 -32.83 -8.75
C LYS A 28 -35.96 -31.68 -8.46
N GLY A 29 -35.98 -31.10 -7.25
CA GLY A 29 -35.16 -29.94 -6.86
C GLY A 29 -33.87 -30.28 -6.10
N GLY A 30 -33.63 -31.56 -5.77
CA GLY A 30 -32.51 -32.00 -4.92
C GLY A 30 -31.15 -32.19 -5.58
N TYR A 31 -31.01 -32.02 -6.89
CA TYR A 31 -29.70 -32.10 -7.55
C TYR A 31 -29.18 -30.70 -7.88
N MET A 32 -28.72 -30.00 -6.84
CA MET A 32 -27.72 -28.95 -7.00
C MET A 32 -26.49 -29.60 -7.65
N GLY A 33 -26.33 -29.42 -8.97
CA GLY A 33 -25.16 -29.85 -9.71
C GLY A 33 -23.93 -29.12 -9.19
N GLY A 34 -23.21 -29.75 -8.26
CA GLY A 34 -21.86 -29.34 -7.90
C GLY A 34 -20.97 -29.58 -9.11
N ASN A 35 -20.57 -28.49 -9.79
CA ASN A 35 -19.49 -28.54 -10.75
C ASN A 35 -18.22 -28.90 -9.98
N ASN A 36 -17.88 -30.19 -9.93
CA ASN A 36 -16.59 -30.65 -9.47
C ASN A 36 -15.62 -30.38 -10.64
N PRO A 37 -14.78 -29.32 -10.61
CA PRO A 37 -13.78 -29.16 -11.65
C PRO A 37 -12.89 -30.41 -11.61
N GLU A 38 -12.72 -31.07 -12.75
CA GLU A 38 -11.78 -32.17 -12.85
C GLU A 38 -10.42 -31.73 -12.29
N PRO A 39 -9.71 -32.60 -11.54
CA PRO A 39 -8.43 -32.24 -10.99
C PRO A 39 -7.45 -31.97 -12.13
N VAL A 40 -7.05 -30.70 -12.29
CA VAL A 40 -6.03 -30.29 -13.26
C VAL A 40 -4.65 -30.56 -12.66
N TYR A 41 -3.86 -31.37 -13.36
CA TYR A 41 -2.49 -31.69 -12.98
C TYR A 41 -1.52 -30.84 -13.78
N CYS A 42 -0.62 -30.13 -13.10
CA CYS A 42 0.43 -29.33 -13.73
C CYS A 42 1.77 -30.07 -13.71
N ALA A 43 2.66 -29.70 -14.62
CA ALA A 43 4.03 -30.21 -14.64
C ALA A 43 4.79 -29.82 -13.35
N MET A 44 5.74 -30.69 -12.96
CA MET A 44 6.54 -30.54 -11.73
C MET A 44 7.82 -29.71 -11.95
N ASP A 45 7.84 -28.85 -12.97
CA ASP A 45 8.95 -27.92 -13.18
C ASP A 45 8.93 -26.78 -12.16
N ALA A 46 10.12 -26.29 -11.85
CA ALA A 46 10.33 -25.22 -10.88
C ALA A 46 10.95 -24.00 -11.58
N LYS A 47 10.46 -22.82 -11.22
CA LYS A 47 11.04 -21.53 -11.60
C LYS A 47 11.87 -21.03 -10.42
N LEU A 48 13.14 -20.70 -10.68
CA LEU A 48 14.01 -20.02 -9.73
C LEU A 48 13.56 -18.56 -9.57
N CYS A 49 13.42 -18.13 -8.32
CA CYS A 49 13.08 -16.78 -7.95
C CYS A 49 14.34 -15.95 -7.61
N PRO A 50 14.28 -14.61 -7.67
CA PRO A 50 15.42 -13.74 -7.36
C PRO A 50 15.95 -13.87 -5.92
N ASP A 51 15.11 -14.35 -4.99
CA ASP A 51 15.47 -14.64 -3.60
C ASP A 51 16.19 -16.00 -3.42
N GLY A 52 16.39 -16.74 -4.52
CA GLY A 52 16.98 -18.08 -4.50
C GLY A 52 15.98 -19.21 -4.21
N SER A 53 14.70 -18.89 -3.95
CA SER A 53 13.65 -19.89 -3.75
C SER A 53 13.14 -20.45 -5.09
N TYR A 54 12.33 -21.51 -5.02
CA TYR A 54 11.75 -22.16 -6.20
C TYR A 54 10.24 -22.24 -6.08
N VAL A 55 9.54 -21.85 -7.15
CA VAL A 55 8.08 -21.93 -7.25
C VAL A 55 7.66 -22.90 -8.36
N GLY A 56 6.60 -23.67 -8.10
CA GLY A 56 5.99 -24.57 -9.07
C GLY A 56 4.80 -23.96 -9.80
N ARG A 57 4.20 -24.73 -10.70
CA ARG A 57 2.97 -24.34 -11.40
C ARG A 57 1.72 -24.54 -10.54
N VAL A 58 0.74 -23.66 -10.71
CA VAL A 58 -0.52 -23.65 -9.93
C VAL A 58 -1.73 -23.80 -10.87
N PRO A 59 -2.66 -24.75 -10.60
CA PRO A 59 -3.93 -24.85 -11.33
C PRO A 59 -4.82 -23.60 -11.13
N PRO A 60 -5.73 -23.26 -12.06
CA PRO A 60 -6.11 -23.99 -13.27
C PRO A 60 -5.28 -23.65 -14.51
N SER A 61 -4.50 -22.57 -14.47
CA SER A 61 -3.73 -22.09 -15.63
C SER A 61 -2.40 -22.81 -15.81
N CYS A 62 -1.94 -23.55 -14.79
CA CYS A 62 -0.59 -24.10 -14.72
C CYS A 62 0.51 -23.06 -14.99
N ALA A 63 0.23 -21.80 -14.65
CA ALA A 63 1.24 -20.75 -14.58
C ALA A 63 2.06 -20.94 -13.30
N PHE A 64 3.32 -20.48 -13.30
CA PHE A 64 4.12 -20.45 -12.07
C PHE A 64 3.44 -19.60 -11.01
N ALA A 65 3.49 -20.06 -9.76
CA ALA A 65 3.15 -19.20 -8.64
C ALA A 65 4.02 -17.94 -8.66
N ALA A 66 3.49 -16.84 -8.11
CA ALA A 66 4.28 -15.65 -7.86
C ALA A 66 5.45 -16.01 -6.93
N CYS A 67 6.63 -15.45 -7.20
CA CYS A 67 7.77 -15.58 -6.30
C CYS A 67 7.47 -14.94 -4.93
N PRO A 68 8.09 -15.42 -3.84
CA PRO A 68 8.01 -14.73 -2.55
C PRO A 68 8.46 -13.27 -2.72
N GLY A 69 7.60 -12.32 -2.35
CA GLY A 69 7.82 -10.88 -2.56
C GLY A 69 7.17 -10.28 -3.81
N GLU A 70 6.70 -11.08 -4.78
CA GLU A 70 5.89 -10.58 -5.92
C GLU A 70 4.42 -10.34 -5.53
N SER A 71 3.95 -10.96 -4.44
CA SER A 71 2.64 -10.68 -3.85
C SER A 71 2.72 -9.48 -2.90
N GLY A 72 2.66 -8.26 -3.45
CA GLY A 72 2.20 -7.08 -2.72
C GLY A 72 3.04 -6.60 -1.53
N ASN A 73 4.34 -6.91 -1.48
CA ASN A 73 5.26 -6.14 -0.64
C ASN A 73 6.55 -5.89 -1.40
N SER A 74 6.52 -4.76 -2.08
CA SER A 74 7.59 -4.15 -2.85
C SER A 74 8.96 -4.26 -2.18
N SER A 75 9.86 -5.01 -2.79
CA SER A 75 11.27 -4.63 -2.94
C SER A 75 11.40 -3.46 -3.93
N GLN A 76 10.54 -2.45 -3.79
CA GLN A 76 10.82 -1.10 -4.26
C GLN A 76 11.69 -0.45 -3.17
N PRO A 77 12.54 0.53 -3.50
CA PRO A 77 13.12 1.40 -2.48
C PRO A 77 12.00 1.82 -1.53
N GLN A 78 12.11 1.48 -0.24
CA GLN A 78 11.13 1.90 0.75
C GLN A 78 11.19 3.43 0.79
N GLU A 79 10.30 4.07 0.03
CA GLU A 79 10.21 5.52 -0.11
C GLU A 79 8.81 5.95 0.32
N ILE A 80 8.76 6.98 1.17
CA ILE A 80 7.53 7.65 1.55
C ILE A 80 7.70 9.16 1.41
N SER A 81 6.62 9.85 1.06
CA SER A 81 6.56 11.31 1.13
C SER A 81 5.57 11.71 2.22
N ILE A 82 6.04 12.53 3.17
CA ILE A 82 5.23 13.00 4.31
C ILE A 82 5.23 14.52 4.36
N GLU A 83 4.09 15.11 4.71
CA GLU A 83 3.92 16.55 4.81
C GLU A 83 3.88 17.01 6.27
N SER A 84 4.53 18.14 6.58
CA SER A 84 4.52 18.75 7.90
C SER A 84 4.43 20.29 7.86
N GLN A 85 4.14 20.88 9.02
CA GLN A 85 4.15 22.33 9.26
C GLN A 85 5.17 22.69 10.34
N ILE A 86 5.45 23.99 10.51
CA ILE A 86 6.29 24.45 11.61
C ILE A 86 5.70 24.02 12.96
N GLY A 87 6.53 23.41 13.81
CA GLY A 87 6.16 22.94 15.13
C GLY A 87 5.30 21.67 15.13
N LYS A 88 5.05 21.06 13.96
CA LYS A 88 4.34 19.77 13.86
C LYS A 88 5.33 18.65 13.59
N GLU A 89 5.25 17.63 14.42
CA GLU A 89 6.09 16.46 14.28
C GLU A 89 5.43 15.44 13.35
N VAL A 90 6.22 14.87 12.44
CA VAL A 90 5.80 13.79 11.55
C VAL A 90 6.78 12.64 11.62
N ARG A 91 6.27 11.43 11.39
CA ARG A 91 7.04 10.19 11.55
C ARG A 91 6.85 9.29 10.35
N GLY A 92 7.92 8.64 9.92
CA GLY A 92 7.87 7.73 8.80
C GLY A 92 9.21 7.00 8.59
N LEU A 93 9.14 5.73 8.20
CA LEU A 93 10.31 4.85 7.97
C LEU A 93 11.37 4.86 9.10
N GLY A 94 10.96 5.05 10.35
CA GLY A 94 11.88 5.08 11.52
C GLY A 94 12.48 6.45 11.82
N VAL A 95 12.14 7.48 11.04
CA VAL A 95 12.60 8.85 11.22
C VAL A 95 11.46 9.71 11.78
N THR A 96 11.80 10.61 12.71
CA THR A 96 10.92 11.66 13.21
C THR A 96 11.46 13.02 12.80
N ILE A 97 10.62 13.83 12.17
CA ILE A 97 10.97 15.14 11.60
C ILE A 97 10.09 16.22 12.24
N LEU A 98 10.71 17.25 12.82
CA LEU A 98 10.04 18.40 13.42
C LEU A 98 10.62 19.71 12.85
N PRO A 99 9.95 20.33 11.87
CA PRO A 99 10.37 21.63 11.34
C PRO A 99 10.24 22.71 12.43
N GLN A 100 11.32 23.46 12.68
CA GLN A 100 11.38 24.48 13.74
C GLN A 100 11.22 25.90 13.20
N ALA A 101 11.91 26.23 12.10
CA ALA A 101 11.88 27.56 11.52
C ALA A 101 12.38 27.58 10.08
N VAL A 102 11.80 28.44 9.25
CA VAL A 102 12.37 28.82 7.94
C VAL A 102 13.50 29.80 8.19
N LEU A 103 14.71 29.45 7.76
CA LEU A 103 15.91 30.30 7.88
C LEU A 103 16.06 31.20 6.66
N GLU A 104 15.70 30.68 5.49
CA GLU A 104 15.81 31.39 4.22
C GLU A 104 14.69 30.92 3.29
N ASP A 105 14.03 31.86 2.63
CA ASP A 105 13.10 31.60 1.53
C ASP A 105 13.36 32.64 0.43
N SER A 106 14.22 32.25 -0.50
CA SER A 106 14.61 33.05 -1.67
C SER A 106 13.98 32.51 -2.95
N ARG A 107 12.96 31.64 -2.84
CA ARG A 107 12.25 31.04 -4.00
C ARG A 107 11.81 32.12 -4.97
N CYS A 108 11.99 31.86 -6.27
CA CYS A 108 11.50 32.75 -7.30
C CYS A 108 9.97 32.87 -7.21
N PRO A 109 9.42 34.07 -6.95
CA PRO A 109 7.99 34.28 -6.97
C PRO A 109 7.39 33.94 -8.32
N ILE A 110 6.19 33.38 -8.33
CA ILE A 110 5.53 32.95 -9.58
C ILE A 110 5.16 34.11 -10.51
N ASP A 111 5.17 35.34 -10.00
CA ASP A 111 4.80 36.59 -10.68
C ASP A 111 6.01 37.42 -11.13
N VAL A 112 7.23 36.85 -11.05
CA VAL A 112 8.45 37.51 -11.50
C VAL A 112 9.37 36.55 -12.26
N GLU A 113 10.21 37.10 -13.13
CA GLU A 113 11.25 36.35 -13.83
C GLU A 113 12.58 36.51 -13.09
N CYS A 114 13.05 35.44 -12.43
CA CYS A 114 14.33 35.47 -11.73
C CYS A 114 15.47 35.00 -12.63
N ILE A 115 16.60 35.72 -12.53
CA ILE A 115 17.85 35.33 -13.20
C ILE A 115 18.65 34.27 -12.44
N GLN A 116 18.37 34.09 -11.14
CA GLN A 116 19.08 33.16 -10.25
C GLN A 116 18.10 32.17 -9.63
N ALA A 117 18.53 30.92 -9.46
CA ALA A 117 17.78 29.90 -8.73
C ALA A 117 17.76 30.24 -7.24
N GLY A 118 16.58 30.56 -6.72
CA GLY A 118 16.32 30.70 -5.29
C GLY A 118 16.21 29.36 -4.57
N THR A 119 16.24 29.37 -3.24
CA THR A 119 16.10 28.15 -2.43
C THR A 119 15.29 28.38 -1.15
N VAL A 120 14.96 27.29 -0.45
CA VAL A 120 14.41 27.33 0.90
C VAL A 120 15.33 26.56 1.82
N ARG A 121 15.63 27.14 2.99
CA ARG A 121 16.38 26.48 4.06
C ARG A 121 15.56 26.44 5.33
N VAL A 122 15.37 25.24 5.87
CA VAL A 122 14.51 24.99 7.04
C VAL A 122 15.32 24.33 8.14
N ARG A 123 15.34 24.94 9.33
CA ARG A 123 15.87 24.30 10.52
C ARG A 123 14.87 23.26 11.01
N THR A 124 15.34 22.04 11.17
CA THR A 124 14.50 20.89 11.50
C THR A 124 15.19 20.05 12.56
N PHE A 125 14.43 19.64 13.58
CA PHE A 125 14.89 18.66 14.55
C PHE A 125 14.60 17.26 14.02
N LEU A 126 15.64 16.43 13.97
CA LEU A 126 15.62 15.09 13.39
C LEU A 126 15.95 14.07 14.47
N THR A 127 15.09 13.07 14.63
CA THR A 127 15.36 11.89 15.46
C THR A 127 15.37 10.66 14.57
N SER A 128 16.48 9.92 14.59
CA SER A 128 16.70 8.70 13.81
C SER A 128 17.44 7.65 14.66
N GLY A 129 17.80 6.52 14.06
CA GLY A 129 18.65 5.50 14.71
C GLY A 129 20.01 6.02 15.19
N LEU A 130 20.55 7.08 14.56
CA LEU A 130 21.80 7.75 14.98
C LEU A 130 21.66 8.60 16.26
N GLY A 131 20.43 8.89 16.67
CA GLY A 131 20.14 9.82 17.75
C GLY A 131 19.37 11.06 17.28
N GLN A 132 19.47 12.12 18.08
CA GLN A 132 18.74 13.38 17.88
C GLN A 132 19.69 14.49 17.44
N ALA A 133 19.38 15.16 16.34
CA ALA A 133 20.19 16.25 15.80
C ALA A 133 19.32 17.37 15.23
N THR A 134 19.81 18.60 15.30
CA THR A 134 19.20 19.73 14.57
C THR A 134 19.92 19.90 13.25
N GLN A 135 19.20 19.72 12.14
CA GLN A 135 19.74 19.81 10.79
C GLN A 135 19.07 20.93 10.01
N VAL A 136 19.83 21.56 9.12
CA VAL A 136 19.27 22.48 8.13
C VAL A 136 19.02 21.70 6.85
N PHE A 137 17.76 21.66 6.41
CA PHE A 137 17.35 21.10 5.12
C PHE A 137 17.29 22.20 4.09
N THR A 138 17.94 22.01 2.95
CA THR A 138 17.83 22.86 1.77
C THR A 138 16.92 22.17 0.74
N LEU A 139 16.06 22.92 0.06
CA LEU A 139 15.16 22.37 -0.97
C LEU A 139 15.96 21.64 -2.06
N GLY A 140 15.67 20.36 -2.26
CA GLY A 140 16.35 19.47 -3.22
C GLY A 140 17.71 18.91 -2.78
N GLU A 141 18.20 19.24 -1.57
CA GLU A 141 19.42 18.63 -1.03
C GLU A 141 19.11 17.38 -0.18
N LEU A 142 20.02 16.41 -0.26
CA LEU A 142 19.89 15.14 0.46
C LEU A 142 20.59 15.19 1.82
N ILE A 143 19.87 14.78 2.86
CA ILE A 143 20.41 14.52 4.19
C ILE A 143 20.47 13.01 4.41
N THR A 144 21.64 12.51 4.80
CA THR A 144 21.88 11.08 5.04
C THR A 144 21.93 10.78 6.54
N THR A 145 21.11 9.85 7.00
CA THR A 145 21.25 9.22 8.33
C THR A 145 22.00 7.88 8.17
N GLU A 146 21.97 7.00 9.19
CA GLU A 146 22.57 5.66 9.13
C GLU A 146 21.90 4.77 8.08
N ALA A 147 20.57 4.75 8.05
CA ALA A 147 19.80 3.85 7.22
C ALA A 147 18.83 4.56 6.27
N GLU A 148 18.74 5.91 6.29
CA GLU A 148 17.81 6.67 5.47
C GLU A 148 18.49 7.83 4.70
N ILE A 149 17.83 8.22 3.62
CA ILE A 149 18.09 9.42 2.83
C ILE A 149 16.82 10.26 2.92
N ILE A 150 16.95 11.50 3.35
CA ILE A 150 15.83 12.41 3.60
C ILE A 150 16.04 13.65 2.74
N GLU A 151 15.02 14.04 1.99
CA GLU A 151 15.06 15.19 1.09
C GLU A 151 13.86 16.10 1.37
N LEU A 152 14.09 17.41 1.42
CA LEU A 152 13.02 18.39 1.35
C LEU A 152 12.66 18.58 -0.12
N VAL A 153 11.56 17.97 -0.57
CA VAL A 153 11.14 17.96 -2.00
C VAL A 153 10.13 19.04 -2.34
N GLY A 154 9.45 19.60 -1.34
CA GLY A 154 8.37 20.55 -1.56
C GLY A 154 8.20 21.55 -0.42
N VAL A 155 7.90 22.79 -0.79
CA VAL A 155 7.52 23.85 0.14
C VAL A 155 6.34 24.61 -0.42
N LEU A 156 5.27 24.73 0.35
CA LEU A 156 4.09 25.53 0.06
C LEU A 156 3.87 26.57 1.18
N PRO A 157 3.20 27.70 0.90
CA PRO A 157 2.71 28.15 -0.40
C PRO A 157 3.85 28.56 -1.35
N VAL A 158 3.56 28.68 -2.64
CA VAL A 158 4.49 29.28 -3.62
C VAL A 158 4.72 30.75 -3.30
N ALA A 159 5.95 31.23 -3.48
CA ALA A 159 6.31 32.62 -3.25
C ALA A 159 5.53 33.55 -4.21
N LYS A 160 5.11 34.71 -3.71
CA LYS A 160 4.47 35.79 -4.47
C LYS A 160 5.12 37.11 -4.11
N SER A 161 5.36 37.97 -5.11
CA SER A 161 6.02 39.25 -4.90
C SER A 161 5.23 40.14 -3.93
N GLY A 162 5.93 40.81 -3.01
CA GLY A 162 5.34 41.72 -2.03
C GLY A 162 4.48 41.06 -0.94
N LYS A 163 4.27 39.73 -0.97
CA LYS A 163 3.50 39.02 0.04
C LYS A 163 4.42 38.27 1.00
N LYS A 164 4.49 38.75 2.25
CA LYS A 164 5.12 38.01 3.34
C LYS A 164 4.28 36.78 3.70
N ILE A 165 4.90 35.61 3.73
CA ILE A 165 4.26 34.35 4.14
C ILE A 165 4.33 34.24 5.66
N ASP A 166 3.22 33.90 6.31
CA ASP A 166 3.20 33.62 7.74
C ASP A 166 3.93 32.27 8.00
N PRO A 167 4.84 32.19 8.99
CA PRO A 167 5.45 30.93 9.41
C PRO A 167 4.45 29.76 9.58
N ALA A 168 3.23 30.02 10.06
CA ALA A 168 2.21 28.99 10.25
C ALA A 168 1.62 28.44 8.94
N ASP A 169 1.72 29.18 7.84
CA ASP A 169 1.19 28.79 6.53
C ASP A 169 2.11 27.82 5.78
N TYR A 170 3.37 27.68 6.22
CA TYR A 170 4.32 26.79 5.56
C TYR A 170 3.92 25.32 5.69
N ARG A 171 4.01 24.62 4.56
CA ARG A 171 3.91 23.16 4.45
C ARG A 171 5.15 22.63 3.76
N PHE A 172 5.78 21.65 4.36
CA PHE A 172 7.01 21.04 3.91
C PHE A 172 6.74 19.59 3.55
N THR A 173 7.16 19.16 2.36
CA THR A 173 7.09 17.76 1.94
C THR A 173 8.49 17.16 2.06
N PHE A 174 8.61 16.14 2.91
CA PHE A 174 9.83 15.38 3.10
C PHE A 174 9.70 14.02 2.44
N LYS A 175 10.65 13.69 1.57
CA LYS A 175 10.82 12.36 0.99
C LYS A 175 11.83 11.60 1.83
N ILE A 176 11.42 10.46 2.37
CA ILE A 176 12.27 9.57 3.17
C ILE A 176 12.44 8.29 2.38
N THR A 177 13.68 7.90 2.12
CA THR A 177 14.04 6.67 1.42
C THR A 177 14.94 5.83 2.33
N LYS A 178 14.66 4.54 2.51
CA LYS A 178 15.64 3.67 3.16
C LYS A 178 16.83 3.45 2.23
N ARG A 179 18.03 3.68 2.76
CA ARG A 179 19.27 3.18 2.17
C ARG A 179 19.23 1.66 2.30
N SER A 180 18.99 0.97 1.19
CA SER A 180 18.94 -0.50 1.15
C SER A 180 20.21 -1.09 1.78
N ALA A 181 20.12 -1.60 3.00
CA ALA A 181 21.16 -2.42 3.62
C ALA A 181 21.10 -3.89 3.13
N SER A 182 20.43 -4.17 2.00
CA SER A 182 20.24 -5.52 1.49
C SER A 182 20.35 -5.53 -0.04
N SER A 183 21.60 -5.61 -0.51
CA SER A 183 22.05 -6.28 -1.74
C SER A 183 23.52 -5.92 -2.02
N THR A 184 24.36 -5.80 -0.99
CA THR A 184 25.81 -6.00 -1.16
C THR A 184 26.06 -7.47 -0.86
N TYR A 185 25.64 -8.35 -1.77
CA TYR A 185 26.41 -9.56 -2.03
C TYR A 185 27.12 -9.34 -3.37
N PRO A 186 28.43 -9.61 -3.41
CA PRO A 186 29.35 -9.08 -4.39
C PRO A 186 29.10 -9.68 -5.77
N PHE A 187 29.39 -8.86 -6.78
CA PHE A 187 29.72 -9.28 -8.13
C PHE A 187 30.47 -10.63 -8.16
N ASP A 188 29.88 -11.64 -8.80
CA ASP A 188 30.59 -12.75 -9.42
C ASP A 188 31.70 -12.21 -10.34
N VAL A 189 32.91 -12.78 -10.31
CA VAL A 189 33.51 -13.44 -11.50
C VAL A 189 34.57 -14.47 -11.04
N LYS A 190 34.40 -15.71 -11.51
CA LYS A 190 35.39 -16.79 -11.49
C LYS A 190 36.70 -16.39 -12.17
N GLY A 191 37.81 -16.87 -11.63
CA GLY A 191 39.04 -17.22 -12.35
C GLY A 191 39.40 -18.65 -12.01
#